data_AF-A0A2L2Z462-F1
#
_entry.id   AF-A0A2L2Z462-F1
#
_cell.length_a   1.000
_cell.length_b   1.000
_cell.length_c   1.000
_cell.angle_alpha   90.00
_cell.angle_beta   90.00
_cell.angle_gamma   90.00
#
_symmetry.space_group_name_H-M   'P 1'
#
loop_
_entity.id
_entity.type
_entity.pdbx_description
1 polymer ?
#
loop_
_entity_poly.entity_id
_entity_poly.type
_entity_poly.pdbx_seq_one_letter_code
_entity_poly.pdbx_strand_id
1 'polypeptide(L)' 'GETVLITAAEGGTGHKAFQWAKSAECQVIGPCSTPEKEKLLKDLGCDRVIIY' A
#
# COMPACT_ATOMS: atom_id res chain seq x y z
N GLY A 1 2.00 14.51 -3.84
CA GLY A 1 0.75 14.21 -4.55
C GLY A 1 -0.38 13.99 -3.57
N GLU A 2 -1.49 13.43 -4.05
CA GLU A 2 -2.69 13.15 -3.26
C GLU A 2 -2.50 11.94 -2.34
N THR A 3 -3.43 11.74 -1.39
CA THR A 3 -3.42 10.56 -0.52
C THR A 3 -4.42 9.54 -1.03
N VAL A 4 -3.98 8.30 -1.24
CA VAL A 4 -4.82 7.21 -1.73
C VAL A 4 -4.82 6.04 -0.74
N LEU A 5 -6.00 5.48 -0.49
CA LEU A 5 -6.18 4.25 0.27
C LEU A 5 -6.32 3.07 -0.71
N ILE A 6 -5.40 2.12 -0.65
CA ILE A 6 -5.40 0.95 -1.55
C ILE A 6 -5.62 -0.30 -0.71
N THR A 7 -6.81 -0.89 -0.81
CA THR A 7 -7.12 -2.17 -0.18
C THR A 7 -6.47 -3.31 -0.94
N ALA A 8 -6.05 -4.35 -0.21
CA ALA A 8 -5.33 -5.50 -0.77
C ALA A 8 -4.12 -5.08 -1.65
N ALA A 9 -3.35 -4.09 -1.20
CA ALA A 9 -2.19 -3.56 -1.92
C ALA A 9 -1.09 -4.61 -2.14
N GLU A 10 -1.07 -5.69 -1.35
CA GLU A 10 -0.21 -6.86 -1.52
C GLU A 10 -0.73 -7.88 -2.56
N GLY A 11 -1.98 -7.75 -3.00
CA GLY A 11 -2.60 -8.62 -4.01
C GLY A 11 -2.26 -8.20 -5.44
N GLY A 12 -2.57 -9.04 -6.43
CA GLY A 12 -2.16 -8.81 -7.84
C GLY A 12 -2.59 -7.45 -8.41
N THR A 13 -3.86 -7.09 -8.28
CA THR A 13 -4.37 -5.79 -8.78
C THR A 13 -3.95 -4.64 -7.87
N GLY A 14 -4.03 -4.82 -6.55
CA GLY A 14 -3.65 -3.80 -5.58
C GLY A 14 -2.17 -3.41 -5.70
N HIS A 15 -1.29 -4.37 -5.97
CA HIS A 15 0.13 -4.13 -6.19
C HIS A 15 0.37 -3.28 -7.44
N LYS A 16 -0.36 -3.50 -8.54
CA LYS A 16 -0.25 -2.62 -9.72
C LYS A 16 -0.76 -1.21 -9.43
N ALA A 17 -1.89 -1.08 -8.74
CA ALA A 17 -2.43 0.21 -8.33
C ALA A 17 -1.44 0.96 -7.41
N PHE A 18 -0.77 0.24 -6.50
CA PHE A 18 0.28 0.77 -5.64
C PHE A 18 1.44 1.34 -6.47
N GLN A 19 1.96 0.58 -7.44
CA GLN A 19 3.05 1.03 -8.29
C GLN A 19 2.69 2.29 -9.08
N TRP A 20 1.45 2.37 -9.61
CA TRP A 20 0.96 3.58 -10.28
C TRP A 20 0.84 4.77 -9.33
N ALA A 21 0.31 4.56 -8.13
CA ALA A 21 0.20 5.62 -7.12
C ALA A 21 1.57 6.17 -6.71
N LYS A 22 2.57 5.30 -6.48
CA LYS A 22 3.94 5.75 -6.19
C LYS A 22 4.56 6.49 -7.39
N SER A 23 4.30 6.02 -8.62
CA SER A 23 4.76 6.69 -9.85
C SER A 23 4.14 8.07 -10.04
N ALA A 24 2.92 8.28 -9.54
CA ALA A 24 2.22 9.56 -9.53
C ALA A 24 2.59 10.45 -8.32
N GLU A 25 3.60 10.07 -7.53
CA GLU A 25 4.03 10.77 -6.32
C GLU A 25 2.90 10.95 -5.28
N CYS A 26 1.95 10.02 -5.24
CA CYS A 26 0.89 9.96 -4.25
C CYS A 26 1.39 9.31 -2.95
N GLN A 27 0.79 9.71 -1.83
CA GLN A 27 0.97 9.02 -0.55
C GLN A 27 0.03 7.84 -0.47
N VAL A 28 0.56 6.65 -0.19
CA VAL A 28 -0.22 5.42 -0.20
C VAL A 28 -0.45 4.90 1.21
N ILE A 29 -1.74 4.71 1.53
CA ILE A 29 -2.19 4.04 2.76
C ILE A 29 -2.65 2.63 2.38
N GLY A 30 -2.02 1.62 2.98
CA GLY A 30 -2.33 0.21 2.76
C GLY A 30 -2.85 -0.43 4.04
N PRO A 31 -4.15 -0.77 4.16
CA PRO A 31 -4.65 -1.53 5.29
C PRO A 31 -4.39 -3.03 5.09
N CYS A 32 -4.04 -3.75 6.15
CA CYS A 32 -3.83 -5.19 6.12
C CYS A 32 -4.24 -5.86 7.44
N SER A 33 -4.46 -7.18 7.42
CA SER A 33 -4.98 -7.93 8.59
C SER A 33 -3.91 -8.72 9.35
N THR A 34 -2.66 -8.72 8.90
CA THR A 34 -1.59 -9.50 9.53
C THR A 34 -0.27 -8.73 9.56
N PRO A 35 0.58 -8.96 10.58
CA PRO A 35 1.89 -8.31 10.68
C PRO A 35 2.85 -8.72 9.55
N GLU A 36 2.72 -9.93 9.00
CA GLU A 36 3.49 -10.33 7.81
C GLU A 36 3.18 -9.46 6.59
N LYS A 37 1.89 -9.15 6.36
CA LYS A 37 1.47 -8.26 5.28
C LYS A 37 1.90 -6.83 5.53
N GLU A 38 1.88 -6.39 6.79
CA GLU A 38 2.39 -5.06 7.15
C GLU A 38 3.86 -4.90 6.75
N LYS A 39 4.69 -5.90 7.06
CA LYS A 39 6.11 -5.88 6.68
C LYS A 39 6.27 -5.81 5.17
N LEU A 40 5.49 -6.61 4.43
CA LEU A 40 5.46 -6.59 2.96
C LEU A 40 5.12 -5.21 2.40
N LEU A 41 4.08 -4.55 2.94
CA LEU A 41 3.68 -3.20 2.51
C LEU A 41 4.73 -2.14 2.86
N LYS A 42 5.37 -2.25 4.01
CA LYS A 42 6.49 -1.37 4.39
C LYS A 42 7.68 -1.54 3.44
N ASP A 43 8.04 -2.78 3.10
CA ASP A 43 9.12 -3.10 2.16
C ASP A 43 8.79 -2.60 0.74
N LEU A 44 7.51 -2.57 0.35
CA LEU A 44 7.03 -1.97 -0.89
C LEU A 44 7.11 -0.43 -0.90
N GLY A 45 7.35 0.21 0.24
CA GLY A 45 7.42 1.67 0.37
C GLY A 45 6.06 2.33 0.62
N CYS A 46 5.13 1.61 1.25
CA CYS A 46 3.85 2.17 1.69
C CYS A 46 4.09 3.21 2.79
N ASP A 47 3.54 4.42 2.60
CA ASP A 47 3.79 5.54 3.50
C ASP A 47 3.13 5.34 4.87
N ARG A 48 1.96 4.69 4.89
CA ARG A 48 1.25 4.34 6.12
C ARG A 48 0.55 3.00 5.99
N VAL A 49 0.77 2.12 6.96
CA VAL A 49 0.10 0.83 7.04
C VAL A 49 -0.82 0.82 8.25
N ILE A 50 -2.04 0.30 8.07
CA ILE A 50 -3.03 0.14 9.15
C ILE A 50 -3.28 -1.35 9.33
N ILE A 51 -2.90 -1.89 10.49
CA ILE A 51 -3.28 -3.24 10.90
C ILE A 51 -4.64 -3.19 11.59
N TYR A 52 -5.55 -4.09 11.20
CA TYR A 52 -6.84 -4.31 11.85
C TYR A 52 -7.14 -5.80 12.06
#